data_AF-A0A251XGK0-F1
#
_entry.id   AF-A0A251XGK0-F1
#
_cell.length_a   1.000
_cell.length_b   1.000
_cell.length_c   1.000
_cell.angle_alpha   90.00
_cell.angle_beta   90.00
_cell.angle_gamma   90.00
#
_symmetry.space_group_name_H-M   'P 1'
#
loop_
_entity.id
_entity.type
_entity.pdbx_description
1 polymer ?
#
loop_
_entity_poly.entity_id
_entity_poly.type
_entity_poly.pdbx_seq_one_letter_code
_entity_poly.pdbx_strand_id
1 'polypeptide(L)'
;MPEQQPGPIDLHTHSSVSDGTETPVELVAQAAAQGLSAVALTDHDSTAGWGDASAAALVQGITLVPGMEMSTQLEYASVHVLAYLFDPEDADLAAMTARVRSERMTRAEAMVGRISRDYDLTWADVLAQTTPGSTIGRPHIADALVARGHVPTRTAAFESILHWQGGYYRPHYAPDPILGVELITAAGGLAVLAHRAPAGPSACCRTRA
;
A
#
# COMPACT_ATOMS: atom_id res chain seq x y z
N MET A 1 -27.89 24.19 -17.18
CA MET A 1 -27.76 22.78 -16.77
C MET A 1 -27.63 22.83 -15.26
N PRO A 2 -28.44 22.10 -14.47
CA PRO A 2 -28.24 22.09 -13.03
C PRO A 2 -26.87 21.48 -12.74
N GLU A 3 -26.06 22.22 -11.98
CA GLU A 3 -24.74 21.81 -11.51
C GLU A 3 -24.97 20.58 -10.62
N GLN A 4 -24.59 19.39 -11.09
CA GLN A 4 -24.64 18.18 -10.27
C GLN A 4 -23.67 18.40 -9.11
N GLN A 5 -24.17 18.34 -7.87
CA GLN A 5 -23.27 18.34 -6.72
C GLN A 5 -22.30 17.16 -6.85
N PRO A 6 -21.00 17.38 -6.65
CA PRO A 6 -20.03 16.31 -6.75
C PRO A 6 -20.36 15.24 -5.69
N GLY A 7 -20.56 14.00 -6.14
CA GLY A 7 -20.78 12.86 -5.26
C GLY A 7 -19.56 12.60 -4.36
N PRO A 8 -19.68 11.70 -3.37
CA PRO A 8 -18.57 11.35 -2.47
C PRO A 8 -17.33 10.87 -3.24
N ILE A 9 -16.16 11.04 -2.63
CA ILE A 9 -14.86 10.61 -3.20
C ILE A 9 -14.12 9.72 -2.20
N ASP A 10 -13.32 8.79 -2.72
CA ASP A 10 -12.35 8.03 -1.94
C ASP A 10 -10.96 8.19 -2.57
N LEU A 11 -10.02 8.76 -1.83
CA LEU A 11 -8.69 9.07 -2.34
C LEU A 11 -7.59 8.14 -1.81
N HIS A 12 -7.94 7.06 -1.11
CA HIS A 12 -6.95 6.12 -0.60
C HIS A 12 -7.47 4.69 -0.71
N THR A 13 -7.27 4.07 -1.87
CA THR A 13 -7.70 2.70 -2.13
C THR A 13 -6.57 1.84 -2.71
N HIS A 14 -6.64 0.55 -2.43
CA HIS A 14 -5.61 -0.43 -2.76
C HIS A 14 -6.24 -1.56 -3.56
N SER A 15 -5.52 -2.02 -4.57
CA SER A 15 -5.89 -3.17 -5.38
C SER A 15 -4.97 -4.36 -5.10
N SER A 16 -5.20 -5.46 -5.81
CA SER A 16 -4.34 -6.63 -5.81
C SER A 16 -2.92 -6.37 -6.35
N VAL A 17 -2.65 -5.20 -6.93
CA VAL A 17 -1.30 -4.76 -7.30
C VAL A 17 -0.41 -4.51 -6.07
N SER A 18 -0.98 -4.17 -4.92
CA SER A 18 -0.29 -4.27 -3.63
C SER A 18 -0.91 -5.31 -2.71
N ASP A 19 -1.85 -4.91 -1.87
CA ASP A 19 -2.36 -5.66 -0.71
C ASP A 19 -3.89 -5.54 -0.52
N GLY A 20 -4.56 -4.93 -1.51
CA GLY A 20 -6.00 -4.98 -1.69
C GLY A 20 -6.44 -6.35 -2.24
N THR A 21 -7.74 -6.59 -2.18
CA THR A 21 -8.34 -7.88 -2.56
C THR A 21 -8.89 -7.88 -3.99
N GLU A 22 -9.32 -6.73 -4.48
CA GLU A 22 -9.91 -6.52 -5.79
C GLU A 22 -8.85 -6.15 -6.82
N THR A 23 -9.02 -6.60 -8.07
CA THR A 23 -8.23 -6.06 -9.19
C THR A 23 -8.50 -4.57 -9.40
N PRO A 24 -7.59 -3.81 -10.05
CA PRO A 24 -7.85 -2.40 -10.38
C PRO A 24 -9.18 -2.17 -11.12
N VAL A 25 -9.57 -3.10 -12.00
CA VAL A 25 -10.83 -3.04 -12.74
C VAL A 25 -12.04 -3.24 -11.82
N GLU A 26 -12.01 -4.27 -10.97
CA GLU A 26 -13.09 -4.56 -10.02
C GLU A 26 -13.26 -3.44 -9.00
N LEU A 27 -12.15 -2.91 -8.48
CA LEU A 27 -12.14 -1.80 -7.53
C LEU A 27 -12.87 -0.58 -8.09
N VAL A 28 -12.54 -0.19 -9.33
CA VAL A 28 -13.18 0.96 -9.99
C VAL A 28 -14.66 0.70 -10.28
N ALA A 29 -15.02 -0.52 -10.70
CA ALA A 29 -16.41 -0.89 -10.91
C ALA A 29 -17.23 -0.85 -9.61
N GLN A 30 -16.65 -1.31 -8.49
CA GLN A 30 -17.28 -1.23 -7.19
C GLN A 30 -17.45 0.21 -6.71
N ALA A 31 -16.42 1.05 -6.88
CA ALA A 31 -16.49 2.48 -6.55
C ALA A 31 -17.65 3.17 -7.28
N ALA A 32 -17.79 2.93 -8.59
CA ALA A 32 -18.89 3.46 -9.38
C ALA A 32 -20.25 2.93 -8.93
N ALA A 33 -20.36 1.63 -8.64
CA ALA A 33 -21.59 1.01 -8.13
C ALA A 33 -22.03 1.57 -6.77
N GLN A 34 -21.09 2.03 -5.95
CA GLN A 34 -21.34 2.71 -4.68
C GLN A 34 -21.69 4.20 -4.83
N GLY A 35 -21.70 4.73 -6.05
CA GLY A 35 -22.06 6.12 -6.34
C GLY A 35 -20.95 7.13 -6.03
N LEU A 36 -19.69 6.69 -5.96
CA LEU A 36 -18.55 7.61 -5.87
C LEU A 36 -18.40 8.42 -7.15
N SER A 37 -18.06 9.70 -7.01
CA SER A 37 -17.76 10.58 -8.15
C SER A 37 -16.29 10.49 -8.57
N ALA A 38 -15.41 10.15 -7.63
CA ALA A 38 -14.01 9.90 -7.87
C ALA A 38 -13.44 8.82 -6.95
N VAL A 39 -12.46 8.08 -7.46
CA VAL A 39 -11.66 7.11 -6.71
C VAL A 39 -10.18 7.32 -7.04
N ALA A 40 -9.28 7.22 -6.06
CA ALA A 40 -7.84 7.18 -6.30
C ALA A 40 -7.30 5.77 -6.10
N LEU A 41 -6.51 5.29 -7.07
CA LEU A 41 -5.75 4.05 -6.91
C LEU A 41 -4.36 4.40 -6.37
N THR A 42 -4.05 3.95 -5.16
CA THR A 42 -2.84 4.31 -4.42
C THR A 42 -2.12 3.08 -3.88
N ASP A 43 -1.88 2.09 -4.74
CA ASP A 43 -1.17 0.86 -4.37
C ASP A 43 0.21 1.17 -3.75
N HIS A 44 0.68 0.28 -2.87
CA HIS A 44 1.96 0.44 -2.22
C HIS A 44 3.14 0.39 -3.20
N ASP A 45 3.89 1.49 -3.25
CA ASP A 45 5.14 1.67 -4.01
C ASP A 45 5.03 1.31 -5.51
N SER A 46 3.83 1.30 -6.08
CA SER A 46 3.58 0.80 -7.44
C SER A 46 2.53 1.63 -8.17
N THR A 47 2.72 1.79 -9.47
CA THR A 47 1.77 2.42 -10.40
C THR A 47 1.22 1.41 -11.42
N ALA A 48 1.55 0.12 -11.28
CA ALA A 48 1.27 -0.90 -12.29
C ALA A 48 -0.24 -1.08 -12.59
N GLY A 49 -1.13 -0.72 -11.66
CA GLY A 49 -2.58 -0.79 -11.85
C GLY A 49 -3.20 0.41 -12.58
N TRP A 50 -2.45 1.48 -12.86
CA TRP A 50 -3.00 2.73 -13.40
C TRP A 50 -3.66 2.55 -14.76
N GLY A 51 -3.06 1.76 -15.65
CA GLY A 51 -3.61 1.53 -17.00
C GLY A 51 -4.98 0.86 -16.96
N ASP A 52 -5.09 -0.24 -16.22
CA ASP A 52 -6.32 -1.01 -16.07
C ASP A 52 -7.41 -0.20 -15.34
N ALA A 53 -7.05 0.48 -14.26
CA ALA A 53 -7.98 1.36 -13.55
C ALA A 53 -8.48 2.51 -14.42
N SER A 54 -7.61 3.12 -15.23
CA SER A 54 -7.98 4.24 -16.11
C SER A 54 -8.96 3.77 -17.18
N ALA A 55 -8.71 2.61 -17.79
CA ALA A 55 -9.61 2.02 -18.76
C ALA A 55 -10.98 1.68 -18.13
N ALA A 56 -10.99 1.11 -16.92
CA ALA A 56 -12.22 0.82 -16.19
C ALA A 56 -13.00 2.10 -15.84
N ALA A 57 -12.32 3.16 -15.41
CA ALA A 57 -12.95 4.41 -15.00
C ALA A 57 -13.68 5.09 -16.17
N LEU A 58 -13.08 5.05 -17.36
CA LEU A 58 -13.73 5.52 -18.60
C LEU A 58 -15.01 4.75 -18.92
N VAL A 59 -15.01 3.43 -18.74
CA VAL A 59 -16.21 2.60 -18.99
C VAL A 59 -17.30 2.88 -17.96
N GLN A 60 -16.93 3.06 -16.69
CA GLN A 60 -17.88 3.24 -15.59
C GLN A 60 -18.37 4.69 -15.43
N GLY A 61 -17.72 5.66 -16.10
CA GLY A 61 -18.08 7.07 -15.99
C GLY A 61 -17.74 7.71 -14.63
N ILE A 62 -16.71 7.20 -13.96
CA ILE A 62 -16.18 7.72 -12.69
C ILE A 62 -14.82 8.39 -12.92
N THR A 63 -14.49 9.42 -12.14
CA THR A 63 -13.16 10.03 -12.18
C THR A 63 -12.15 9.13 -11.48
N LEU A 64 -11.05 8.78 -12.16
CA LEU A 64 -9.89 8.17 -11.52
C LEU A 64 -8.86 9.24 -11.19
N VAL A 65 -8.30 9.19 -9.97
CA VAL A 65 -7.10 9.94 -9.58
C VAL A 65 -5.92 8.97 -9.49
N PRO A 66 -4.99 8.98 -10.46
CA PRO A 66 -3.78 8.17 -10.39
C PRO A 66 -2.93 8.58 -9.19
N GLY A 67 -2.51 7.60 -8.38
CA GLY A 67 -1.63 7.83 -7.25
C GLY A 67 -0.85 6.59 -6.81
N MET A 68 -0.15 6.72 -5.69
CA MET A 68 0.66 5.66 -5.09
C MET A 68 0.79 5.94 -3.59
N GLU A 69 0.71 4.92 -2.75
CA GLU A 69 1.10 5.07 -1.34
C GLU A 69 2.57 4.68 -1.18
N MET A 70 3.44 5.70 -1.16
CA MET A 70 4.87 5.54 -0.99
C MET A 70 5.21 5.19 0.45
N SER A 71 6.01 4.16 0.61
CA SER A 71 6.55 3.72 1.89
C SER A 71 7.73 4.59 2.28
N THR A 72 7.65 5.17 3.46
CA THR A 72 8.74 5.94 4.06
C THR A 72 8.94 5.51 5.51
N GLN A 73 10.05 5.91 6.11
CA GLN A 73 10.35 5.58 7.49
C GLN A 73 11.02 6.77 8.16
N LEU A 74 10.44 7.19 9.29
CA LEU A 74 11.05 8.17 10.18
C LEU A 74 11.57 7.42 11.41
N GLU A 75 12.89 7.38 11.57
CA GLU A 75 13.58 6.57 12.59
C GLU A 75 13.17 5.09 12.52
N TYR A 76 12.30 4.64 13.43
CA TYR A 76 11.77 3.27 13.50
C TYR A 76 10.28 3.19 13.14
N ALA A 77 9.63 4.34 12.88
CA ALA A 77 8.21 4.42 12.59
C ALA A 77 7.97 4.38 11.08
N SER A 78 7.09 3.48 10.66
CA SER A 78 6.55 3.47 9.28
C SER A 78 5.67 4.70 9.10
N VAL A 79 5.98 5.51 8.10
CA VAL A 79 5.19 6.67 7.70
C VAL A 79 4.89 6.50 6.22
N HIS A 80 3.64 6.66 5.81
CA HIS A 80 3.29 6.52 4.41
C HIS A 80 2.95 7.89 3.83
N VAL A 81 3.33 8.10 2.58
CA VAL A 81 3.09 9.33 1.83
C VAL A 81 2.28 8.98 0.59
N LEU A 82 1.07 9.51 0.51
CA LEU A 82 0.26 9.44 -0.70
C LEU A 82 0.85 10.40 -1.73
N ALA A 83 1.12 9.89 -2.91
CA ALA A 83 1.58 10.61 -4.08
C ALA A 83 0.47 10.61 -5.12
N TYR A 84 0.09 11.79 -5.62
CA TYR A 84 -0.94 11.91 -6.66
C TYR A 84 -0.40 12.63 -7.88
N LEU A 85 -0.87 12.22 -9.07
CA LEU A 85 -0.67 12.93 -10.34
C LEU A 85 0.81 13.22 -10.69
N PHE A 86 1.73 12.37 -10.23
CA PHE A 86 3.14 12.44 -10.58
C PHE A 86 3.42 11.72 -11.90
N ASP A 87 4.55 12.04 -12.53
CA ASP A 87 5.08 11.29 -13.66
C ASP A 87 5.64 9.94 -13.19
N PRO A 88 5.03 8.79 -13.56
CA PRO A 88 5.50 7.47 -13.16
C PRO A 88 6.80 7.06 -13.86
N GLU A 89 7.23 7.79 -14.90
CA GLU A 89 8.48 7.56 -15.64
C GLU A 89 9.64 8.41 -15.12
N ASP A 90 9.41 9.26 -14.10
CA ASP A 90 10.49 9.98 -13.43
C ASP A 90 11.54 9.00 -12.88
N ALA A 91 12.78 9.15 -13.35
CA ALA A 91 13.82 8.15 -13.13
C ALA A 91 14.19 7.98 -11.65
N ASP A 92 14.21 9.07 -10.87
CA ASP A 92 14.61 9.04 -9.47
C ASP A 92 13.51 8.42 -8.60
N LEU A 93 12.24 8.80 -8.83
CA LEU A 93 11.11 8.22 -8.12
C LEU A 93 10.90 6.74 -8.49
N ALA A 94 11.02 6.39 -9.77
CA ALA A 94 10.94 5.00 -10.23
C ALA A 94 12.07 4.14 -9.63
N ALA A 95 13.31 4.66 -9.59
CA ALA A 95 14.43 3.96 -8.95
C ALA A 95 14.22 3.75 -7.44
N MET A 96 13.72 4.78 -6.74
CA MET A 96 13.43 4.69 -5.31
C MET A 96 12.35 3.65 -5.01
N THR A 97 11.22 3.72 -5.71
CA THR A 97 10.09 2.79 -5.51
C THR A 97 10.48 1.35 -5.85
N ALA A 98 11.27 1.13 -6.92
CA ALA A 98 11.82 -0.18 -7.24
C ALA A 98 12.71 -0.74 -6.12
N ARG A 99 13.59 0.09 -5.55
CA ARG A 99 14.42 -0.29 -4.40
C ARG A 99 13.57 -0.65 -3.19
N VAL A 100 12.59 0.16 -2.85
CA VAL A 100 11.68 -0.10 -1.72
C VAL A 100 10.92 -1.42 -1.91
N ARG A 101 10.39 -1.68 -3.10
CA ARG A 101 9.70 -2.94 -3.43
C ARG A 101 10.62 -4.16 -3.28
N SER A 102 11.86 -4.06 -3.75
CA SER A 102 12.88 -5.11 -3.57
C SER A 102 13.15 -5.38 -2.09
N GLU A 103 13.33 -4.33 -1.29
CA GLU A 103 13.60 -4.44 0.14
C GLU A 103 12.41 -5.01 0.91
N ARG A 104 11.18 -4.64 0.52
CA ARG A 104 9.94 -5.25 1.04
C ARG A 104 9.88 -6.75 0.77
N MET A 105 10.21 -7.17 -0.45
CA MET A 105 10.26 -8.58 -0.84
C MET A 105 11.28 -9.36 0.01
N THR A 106 12.53 -8.91 0.04
CA THR A 106 13.59 -9.54 0.82
C THR A 106 13.24 -9.62 2.30
N ARG A 107 12.60 -8.58 2.85
CA ARG A 107 12.12 -8.58 4.24
C ARG A 107 11.03 -9.62 4.45
N ALA A 108 10.06 -9.72 3.55
CA ALA A 108 8.96 -10.66 3.65
C ALA A 108 9.49 -12.11 3.63
N GLU A 109 10.39 -12.45 2.71
CA GLU A 109 11.06 -13.75 2.65
C GLU A 109 11.81 -14.07 3.95
N ALA A 110 12.59 -13.11 4.47
CA ALA A 110 13.33 -13.28 5.71
C ALA A 110 12.42 -13.46 6.94
N MET A 111 11.27 -12.77 6.97
CA MET A 111 10.26 -12.95 8.01
C MET A 111 9.64 -14.36 7.93
N VAL A 112 9.26 -14.81 6.74
CA VAL A 112 8.70 -16.15 6.52
C VAL A 112 9.69 -17.23 6.93
N GLY A 113 10.97 -17.12 6.58
CA GLY A 113 11.99 -18.09 7.00
C GLY A 113 12.26 -18.14 8.52
N ARG A 114 11.82 -17.14 9.29
CA ARG A 114 11.82 -17.19 10.75
C ARG A 114 10.53 -17.81 11.28
N ILE A 115 9.39 -17.37 10.76
CA ILE A 115 8.06 -17.89 11.14
C ILE A 115 7.97 -19.39 10.86
N SER A 116 8.56 -19.86 9.76
CA SER A 116 8.55 -21.27 9.34
C SER A 116 9.25 -22.23 10.30
N ARG A 117 9.98 -21.71 11.31
CA ARG A 117 10.63 -22.52 12.35
C ARG A 117 9.65 -22.96 13.43
N ASP A 118 8.61 -22.15 13.64
CA ASP A 118 7.65 -22.29 14.73
C ASP A 118 6.23 -22.58 14.19
N TYR A 119 5.96 -22.24 12.92
CA TYR A 119 4.68 -22.42 12.24
C TYR A 119 4.86 -23.11 10.89
N ASP A 120 3.87 -23.92 10.50
CA ASP A 120 3.83 -24.55 9.18
C ASP A 120 3.40 -23.53 8.11
N LEU A 121 4.37 -22.72 7.68
CA LEU A 121 4.23 -21.64 6.70
C LEU A 121 5.46 -21.62 5.79
N THR A 122 5.24 -21.61 4.48
CA THR A 122 6.29 -21.53 3.47
C THR A 122 6.18 -20.25 2.65
N TRP A 123 7.25 -19.92 1.90
CA TRP A 123 7.21 -18.81 0.96
C TRP A 123 6.18 -19.03 -0.17
N ALA A 124 5.99 -20.28 -0.58
CA ALA A 124 4.99 -20.62 -1.59
C ALA A 124 3.56 -20.31 -1.13
N ASP A 125 3.26 -20.48 0.16
CA ASP A 125 1.95 -20.13 0.72
C ASP A 125 1.70 -18.62 0.62
N VAL A 126 2.74 -17.79 0.81
CA VAL A 126 2.65 -16.32 0.67
C VAL A 126 2.47 -15.92 -0.79
N LEU A 127 3.23 -16.51 -1.71
CA LEU A 127 3.07 -16.24 -3.15
C LEU A 127 1.67 -16.60 -3.66
N ALA A 128 1.05 -17.65 -3.09
CA ALA A 128 -0.32 -18.04 -3.42
C ALA A 128 -1.38 -16.99 -3.02
N GLN A 129 -1.04 -16.02 -2.17
CA GLN A 129 -1.91 -14.89 -1.79
C GLN A 129 -1.66 -13.63 -2.63
N THR A 130 -0.86 -13.72 -3.70
CA THR A 130 -0.44 -12.56 -4.50
C THR A 130 -0.70 -12.78 -5.97
N THR A 131 -0.74 -11.70 -6.74
CA THR A 131 -0.69 -11.77 -8.21
C THR A 131 0.73 -11.54 -8.72
N PRO A 132 1.10 -12.08 -9.90
CA PRO A 132 2.41 -11.83 -10.49
C PRO A 132 2.69 -10.33 -10.61
N GLY A 133 3.79 -9.87 -10.00
CA GLY A 133 4.20 -8.47 -10.05
C GLY A 133 3.71 -7.60 -8.87
N SER A 134 2.85 -8.13 -7.99
CA SER A 134 2.35 -7.39 -6.82
C SER A 134 3.48 -6.96 -5.87
N THR A 135 3.29 -5.83 -5.19
CA THR A 135 4.18 -5.40 -4.10
C THR A 135 3.95 -6.26 -2.85
N ILE A 136 4.82 -7.23 -2.60
CA ILE A 136 4.65 -8.16 -1.47
C ILE A 136 5.07 -7.52 -0.13
N GLY A 137 4.14 -7.52 0.85
CA GLY A 137 4.42 -7.10 2.22
C GLY A 137 3.88 -8.06 3.29
N ARG A 138 3.83 -7.56 4.54
CA ARG A 138 3.26 -8.27 5.70
C ARG A 138 1.79 -8.69 5.53
N PRO A 139 0.91 -7.92 4.85
CA PRO A 139 -0.46 -8.36 4.62
C PRO A 139 -0.57 -9.74 3.96
N HIS A 140 0.26 -10.05 2.96
CA HIS A 140 0.26 -11.38 2.33
C HIS A 140 0.75 -12.50 3.25
N ILE A 141 1.68 -12.20 4.15
CA ILE A 141 2.10 -13.15 5.19
C ILE A 141 0.92 -13.41 6.13
N ALA A 142 0.16 -12.37 6.49
CA ALA A 142 -1.04 -12.51 7.31
C ALA A 142 -2.10 -13.36 6.61
N ASP A 143 -2.35 -13.14 5.32
CA ASP A 143 -3.31 -13.92 4.54
C ASP A 143 -2.90 -15.38 4.46
N ALA A 144 -1.60 -15.66 4.26
CA ALA A 144 -1.09 -17.02 4.26
C ALA A 144 -1.23 -17.68 5.63
N LEU A 145 -0.98 -16.95 6.73
CA LEU A 145 -1.22 -17.45 8.09
C LEU A 145 -2.70 -17.78 8.34
N VAL A 146 -3.61 -16.96 7.81
CA VAL A 146 -5.07 -17.21 7.88
C VAL A 146 -5.44 -18.44 7.04
N ALA A 147 -4.98 -18.52 5.80
CA ALA A 147 -5.26 -19.62 4.89
C ALA A 147 -4.76 -20.97 5.42
N ARG A 148 -3.63 -20.98 6.13
CA ARG A 148 -3.07 -22.15 6.83
C ARG A 148 -3.77 -22.46 8.17
N GLY A 149 -4.68 -21.60 8.62
CA GLY A 149 -5.43 -21.78 9.87
C GLY A 149 -4.65 -21.45 11.15
N HIS A 150 -3.51 -20.75 11.06
CA HIS A 150 -2.70 -20.37 12.22
C HIS A 150 -3.31 -19.22 13.01
N VAL A 151 -4.06 -18.34 12.35
CA VAL A 151 -4.76 -17.20 12.94
C VAL A 151 -6.12 -17.00 12.26
N PRO A 152 -7.14 -16.46 12.95
CA PRO A 152 -8.50 -16.38 12.41
C PRO A 152 -8.69 -15.24 11.40
N THR A 153 -7.91 -14.15 11.49
CA THR A 153 -8.06 -12.95 10.65
C THR A 153 -6.73 -12.27 10.40
N ARG A 154 -6.68 -11.43 9.35
CA ARG A 154 -5.53 -10.57 9.05
C ARG A 154 -5.15 -9.71 10.27
N THR A 155 -6.14 -9.11 10.93
CA THR A 155 -5.96 -8.32 12.15
C THR A 155 -5.29 -9.14 13.26
N ALA A 156 -5.79 -10.35 13.53
CA ALA A 156 -5.21 -11.23 14.56
C ALA A 156 -3.75 -11.58 14.27
N ALA A 157 -3.37 -11.71 12.99
CA ALA A 157 -1.98 -11.92 12.60
C ALA A 157 -1.10 -10.73 13.01
N PHE A 158 -1.55 -9.48 12.77
CA PHE A 158 -0.82 -8.26 13.13
C PHE A 158 -0.75 -8.00 14.65
N GLU A 159 -1.76 -8.44 15.40
CA GLU A 159 -1.79 -8.35 16.86
C GLU A 159 -0.94 -9.44 17.55
N SER A 160 -0.53 -10.49 16.83
CA SER A 160 0.23 -11.62 17.36
C SER A 160 1.55 -11.87 16.61
N ILE A 161 1.58 -12.83 15.69
CA ILE A 161 2.79 -13.34 15.00
C ILE A 161 3.52 -12.22 14.25
N LEU A 162 2.78 -11.34 13.57
CA LEU A 162 3.36 -10.25 12.78
C LEU A 162 3.53 -8.97 13.59
N HIS A 163 3.23 -8.97 14.88
CA HIS A 163 3.52 -7.84 15.76
C HIS A 163 5.03 -7.61 15.86
N TRP A 164 5.47 -6.36 16.02
CA TRP A 164 6.90 -6.02 16.06
C TRP A 164 7.62 -6.66 17.26
N GLN A 165 6.89 -6.92 18.35
CA GLN A 165 7.38 -7.64 19.53
C GLN A 165 7.34 -9.17 19.40
N GLY A 166 6.73 -9.71 18.33
CA GLY A 166 6.57 -11.15 18.12
C GLY A 166 7.86 -11.89 17.77
N GLY A 167 9.01 -11.19 17.67
CA GLY A 167 10.32 -11.79 17.41
C GLY A 167 10.63 -12.10 15.94
N TYR A 168 9.60 -12.19 15.09
CA TYR A 168 9.76 -12.46 13.65
C TYR A 168 10.03 -11.20 12.82
N TYR A 169 9.69 -10.02 13.34
CA TYR A 169 9.84 -8.75 12.63
C TYR A 169 11.29 -8.50 12.18
N ARG A 170 11.42 -7.94 10.97
CA ARG A 170 12.69 -7.50 10.40
C ARG A 170 12.55 -6.06 9.91
N PRO A 171 13.54 -5.20 10.16
CA PRO A 171 13.60 -3.91 9.48
C PRO A 171 13.92 -4.12 8.00
N HIS A 172 13.58 -3.12 7.21
CA HIS A 172 13.92 -2.98 5.79
C HIS A 172 14.23 -1.52 5.52
N TYR A 173 14.89 -1.25 4.40
CA TYR A 173 15.06 0.12 3.97
C TYR A 173 13.74 0.70 3.46
N ALA A 174 13.43 1.91 3.93
CA ALA A 174 12.49 2.84 3.32
C ALA A 174 13.10 4.25 3.42
N PRO A 175 12.89 5.13 2.43
CA PRO A 175 13.41 6.48 2.46
C PRO A 175 12.82 7.30 3.61
N ASP A 176 13.52 8.36 4.00
CA ASP A 176 12.97 9.38 4.89
C ASP A 176 11.72 10.04 4.26
N PRO A 177 10.68 10.40 5.03
CA PRO A 177 9.48 11.02 4.47
C PRO A 177 9.75 12.32 3.72
N ILE A 178 10.74 13.12 4.15
CA ILE A 178 11.13 14.36 3.47
C ILE A 178 11.67 14.04 2.08
N LEU A 179 12.57 13.06 1.98
CA LEU A 179 13.07 12.61 0.68
C LEU A 179 11.93 12.06 -0.20
N GLY A 180 10.98 11.34 0.39
CA GLY A 180 9.78 10.89 -0.33
C GLY A 180 8.99 12.06 -0.93
N VAL A 181 8.72 13.11 -0.13
CA VAL A 181 8.03 14.32 -0.59
C VAL A 181 8.83 15.04 -1.69
N GLU A 182 10.15 15.15 -1.54
CA GLU A 182 11.02 15.77 -2.54
C GLU A 182 10.95 15.05 -3.89
N LEU A 183 11.05 13.71 -3.88
CA LEU A 183 10.95 12.90 -5.10
C LEU A 183 9.57 13.01 -5.76
N ILE A 184 8.48 12.95 -4.99
CA ILE A 184 7.13 13.08 -5.52
C ILE A 184 6.92 14.46 -6.17
N THR A 185 7.42 15.51 -5.51
CA THR A 185 7.29 16.89 -6.01
C THR A 185 8.17 17.12 -7.24
N ALA A 186 9.37 16.54 -7.28
CA ALA A 186 10.26 16.61 -8.44
C ALA A 186 9.66 15.91 -9.67
N ALA A 187 8.95 14.79 -9.46
CA ALA A 187 8.16 14.11 -10.49
C ALA A 187 6.86 14.84 -10.87
N GLY A 188 6.63 16.06 -10.37
CA GLY A 188 5.48 16.91 -10.70
C GLY A 188 4.19 16.58 -9.95
N GLY A 189 4.23 15.69 -8.95
CA GLY A 189 3.06 15.26 -8.20
C GLY A 189 2.77 16.07 -6.93
N LEU A 190 1.70 15.66 -6.26
CA LEU A 190 1.30 16.16 -4.95
C LEU A 190 1.54 15.10 -3.87
N ALA A 191 2.25 15.48 -2.81
CA ALA A 191 2.50 14.62 -1.67
C ALA A 191 1.58 14.95 -0.50
N VAL A 192 0.97 13.93 0.11
CA VAL A 192 0.10 14.03 1.29
C VAL A 192 0.55 12.98 2.29
N LEU A 193 0.77 13.36 3.55
CA LEU A 193 0.97 12.36 4.61
C LEU A 193 -0.30 11.51 4.72
N ALA A 194 -0.16 10.21 4.54
CA ALA A 194 -1.24 9.26 4.72
C ALA A 194 -1.67 9.20 6.19
N HIS A 195 -2.69 8.38 6.48
CA HIS A 195 -3.22 8.07 7.82
C HIS A 195 -2.34 8.49 8.99
N ARG A 196 -2.94 9.14 9.98
CA ARG A 196 -2.25 9.41 11.24
C ARG A 196 -1.87 8.05 11.82
N ALA A 197 -0.56 7.80 11.98
CA ALA A 197 -0.03 6.53 12.49
C ALA A 197 -0.92 6.00 13.64
N PRO A 198 -1.32 4.71 13.63
CA PRO A 198 -2.05 4.16 14.77
C PRO A 198 -1.22 4.42 16.01
N ALA A 199 -1.84 5.02 17.02
CA ALA A 199 -1.16 5.60 18.18
C ALA A 199 -0.22 4.58 18.86
N GLY A 200 1.05 4.57 18.47
CA GLY A 200 2.14 4.04 19.27
C GLY A 200 2.43 5.03 20.40
N PRO A 201 2.88 4.57 21.58
CA PRO A 201 3.06 5.45 22.71
C PRO A 201 4.23 6.41 22.43
N SER A 202 3.91 7.70 22.47
CA SER A 202 4.81 8.87 22.52
C SER A 202 5.07 9.60 21.18
N ALA A 203 4.19 10.58 20.93
CA ALA A 203 4.52 11.97 20.58
C ALA A 203 5.67 12.24 19.59
N CYS A 204 5.34 12.52 18.32
CA CYS A 204 6.24 13.30 17.45
C CYS A 204 5.58 14.57 16.86
N CYS A 205 4.28 14.58 16.57
CA CYS A 205 3.62 15.78 16.01
C CYS A 205 2.57 16.38 16.96
N ARG A 206 3.03 17.26 17.87
CA ARG A 206 2.17 18.34 18.38
C ARG A 206 2.34 19.52 17.41
N THR A 207 1.44 19.64 16.44
CA THR A 207 1.25 20.90 15.73
C THR A 207 0.82 21.95 16.75
N ARG A 208 1.73 22.88 17.07
CA ARG A 208 1.33 24.14 17.71
C ARG A 208 0.53 24.92 16.67
N ALA A 209 -0.75 25.13 16.96
CA ALA A 209 -1.47 26.28 16.44
C ALA A 209 -0.94 27.55 17.11
#